data_AF-A0A3E2W160-F1
#
_entry.id   AF-A0A3E2W160-F1
#
_cell.length_a   1.000
_cell.length_b   1.000
_cell.length_c   1.000
_cell.angle_alpha   90.00
_cell.angle_beta   90.00
_cell.angle_gamma   90.00
#
_symmetry.space_group_name_H-M   'P 1'
#
loop_
_entity.id
_entity.type
_entity.pdbx_description
1 polymer ?
#
loop_
_entity_poly.entity_id
_entity_poly.type
_entity_poly.pdbx_seq_one_letter_code
_entity_poly.pdbx_strand_id
1 'polypeptide(L)'
;MDCKLRAKNCGGCPLLGLDYAAQLKQKEEKVRALVGKYGPVHPIRGMEQPYHYRNKVISTFATGWGGKLTSGIYAANSHKVLPVESCLLQDEVLDKTMQAVRAAANACRYQPYDEDKGTGLVRHCLLRRGVATGQVMVVLVTAQPVLPGAKNFVKALLAEAAQRGVTVTTVVQNVNSRKTSVVLGEAEKVLYGKGFILDTLCGKTYAISPRSFYQINHAQTEVLYGLAVEAAKLTGKEVVLDAYCGIGTIGLTAADHAKQVVGVELNRDAVQDAIGNARHNGVKNARFFAADATFWIREAAAAGEKADVIFMDPPREGSTPEFLASVARMAPKRVVYVSCNPVTLARDLATLTKLGYKAEGFTPVDMFPHTEHIETVVLLSKGEVDSKKIRVEFSLEDMDMSEFQDGAPYTQIKDYVLEHSGLKVSNLYISQIKRKCGIEVGKNYNLPKSEDSRQPQCPPEKEKAIREAFKYFGMI
;
A
#
# COMPACT_ATOMS: atom_id res chain seq x y z
N MET A 1 5.16 24.58 -20.25
CA MET A 1 5.50 25.17 -18.93
C MET A 1 6.88 24.68 -18.53
N ASP A 2 7.78 25.58 -18.14
CA ASP A 2 9.11 25.19 -17.64
C ASP A 2 9.09 25.08 -16.10
N CYS A 3 9.54 23.93 -15.57
CA CYS A 3 9.56 23.67 -14.14
C CYS A 3 10.93 23.97 -13.56
N LYS A 4 11.02 25.02 -12.73
CA LYS A 4 12.27 25.45 -12.07
C LYS A 4 12.94 24.33 -11.25
N LEU A 5 12.17 23.37 -10.73
CA LEU A 5 12.70 22.24 -9.96
C LEU A 5 13.41 21.22 -10.85
N ARG A 6 13.01 21.08 -12.11
CA ARG A 6 13.65 20.16 -13.07
C ARG A 6 15.11 20.56 -13.31
N ALA A 7 15.37 21.86 -13.49
CA ALA A 7 16.73 22.40 -13.60
C ALA A 7 17.60 22.15 -12.34
N LYS A 8 16.97 21.85 -11.20
CA LYS A 8 17.64 21.55 -9.92
C LYS A 8 17.72 20.04 -9.63
N ASN A 9 17.55 19.19 -10.64
CA ASN A 9 17.59 17.72 -10.51
C ASN A 9 16.42 17.11 -9.71
N CYS A 10 15.21 17.66 -9.86
CA CYS A 10 13.99 16.98 -9.41
C CYS A 10 13.68 15.76 -10.30
N GLY A 11 13.59 14.57 -9.71
CA GLY A 11 13.27 13.32 -10.42
C GLY A 11 11.77 13.01 -10.54
N GLY A 12 10.89 13.93 -10.12
CA GLY A 12 9.45 13.65 -9.97
C GLY A 12 8.67 13.56 -11.29
N CYS A 13 9.14 14.22 -12.36
CA CYS A 13 8.40 14.38 -13.62
C CYS A 13 9.27 14.09 -14.86
N PRO A 14 9.74 12.84 -15.06
CA PRO A 14 10.65 12.49 -16.16
C PRO A 14 10.08 12.80 -17.55
N LEU A 15 8.75 12.76 -17.72
CA LEU A 15 8.10 12.97 -19.02
C LEU A 15 7.63 14.41 -19.26
N LEU A 16 7.92 15.35 -18.36
CA LEU A 16 7.44 16.74 -18.45
C LEU A 16 7.89 17.46 -19.73
N GLY A 17 9.01 17.02 -20.33
CA GLY A 17 9.53 17.59 -21.58
C GLY A 17 8.80 17.13 -22.85
N LEU A 18 7.86 16.19 -22.74
CA LEU A 18 7.06 15.68 -23.86
C LEU A 18 5.67 16.30 -23.85
N ASP A 19 5.11 16.53 -25.04
CA ASP A 19 3.70 16.89 -25.19
C ASP A 19 2.82 15.80 -24.56
N TYR A 20 1.71 16.20 -23.93
CA TYR A 20 0.90 15.27 -23.16
C TYR A 20 0.36 14.10 -24.00
N ALA A 21 -0.07 14.38 -25.24
CA ALA A 21 -0.50 13.33 -26.17
C ALA A 21 0.63 12.32 -26.48
N ALA A 22 1.88 12.78 -26.58
CA ALA A 22 3.04 11.90 -26.78
C ALA A 22 3.32 11.05 -25.54
N GLN A 23 3.12 11.60 -24.32
CA GLN A 23 3.23 10.82 -23.08
C GLN A 23 2.19 9.69 -23.05
N LEU A 24 0.94 9.99 -23.39
CA LEU A 24 -0.14 8.99 -23.45
C LEU A 24 0.18 7.89 -24.47
N LYS A 25 0.61 8.27 -25.68
CA LYS A 25 1.03 7.32 -26.72
C LYS A 25 2.15 6.40 -26.24
N GLN A 26 3.21 6.96 -25.66
CA GLN A 26 4.34 6.19 -25.13
C GLN A 26 3.90 5.20 -24.03
N LYS A 27 3.01 5.63 -23.13
CA LYS A 27 2.44 4.77 -22.08
C LYS A 27 1.59 3.64 -22.65
N GLU A 28 0.71 3.95 -23.60
CA GLU A 28 -0.14 2.96 -24.24
C GLU A 28 0.69 1.90 -25.00
N GLU A 29 1.69 2.33 -25.76
CA GLU A 29 2.61 1.43 -26.48
C GLU A 29 3.36 0.50 -25.51
N LYS A 30 3.80 1.03 -24.36
CA LYS A 30 4.45 0.23 -23.31
C LYS A 30 3.52 -0.85 -22.75
N VAL A 31 2.26 -0.51 -22.44
CA VAL A 31 1.28 -1.50 -21.97
C VAL A 31 1.00 -2.53 -23.07
N ARG A 32 0.73 -2.07 -24.29
CA ARG A 32 0.44 -2.92 -25.45
C ARG A 32 1.56 -3.94 -25.71
N ALA A 33 2.82 -3.52 -25.62
CA ALA A 33 3.97 -4.39 -25.79
C ALA A 33 4.06 -5.50 -24.71
N LEU A 34 3.68 -5.18 -23.47
CA LEU A 34 3.78 -6.11 -22.34
C LEU A 34 2.60 -7.09 -22.26
N VAL A 35 1.37 -6.61 -22.47
CA VAL A 35 0.14 -7.38 -22.21
C VAL A 35 -0.68 -7.70 -23.45
N GLY A 36 -0.41 -7.08 -24.60
CA GLY A 36 -1.22 -7.22 -25.82
C GLY A 36 -1.31 -8.65 -26.36
N LYS A 37 -0.37 -9.53 -25.99
CA LYS A 37 -0.42 -10.97 -26.30
C LYS A 37 -1.53 -11.74 -25.55
N TYR A 38 -2.07 -11.18 -24.47
CA TYR A 38 -3.13 -11.80 -23.67
C TYR A 38 -4.53 -11.33 -24.05
N GLY A 39 -4.66 -10.21 -24.78
CA GLY A 39 -5.95 -9.62 -25.14
C GLY A 39 -5.83 -8.19 -25.65
N PRO A 40 -6.96 -7.58 -26.08
CA PRO A 40 -6.97 -6.25 -26.67
C PRO A 40 -6.64 -5.15 -25.64
N VAL A 41 -5.81 -4.19 -26.04
CA VAL A 41 -5.49 -2.99 -25.25
C VAL A 41 -6.27 -1.81 -25.80
N HIS A 42 -7.18 -1.29 -24.98
CA HIS A 42 -7.99 -0.11 -25.28
C HIS A 42 -7.17 1.18 -25.16
N PRO A 43 -7.64 2.28 -25.77
CA PRO A 43 -6.97 3.57 -25.64
C PRO A 43 -6.79 3.99 -24.19
N ILE A 44 -5.60 4.52 -23.85
CA ILE A 44 -5.33 5.03 -22.50
C ILE A 44 -6.29 6.17 -22.14
N ARG A 45 -6.85 6.13 -20.92
CA ARG A 45 -7.62 7.25 -20.36
C ARG A 45 -6.66 8.29 -19.81
N GLY A 46 -6.58 9.43 -20.49
CA GLY A 46 -5.80 10.59 -20.05
C GLY A 46 -6.56 11.49 -19.07
N MET A 47 -5.88 12.53 -18.62
CA MET A 47 -6.42 13.58 -17.75
C MET A 47 -6.55 14.89 -18.52
N GLU A 48 -7.72 15.53 -18.44
CA GLU A 48 -7.98 16.80 -19.13
C GLU A 48 -7.02 17.91 -18.69
N GLN A 49 -6.80 18.03 -17.38
CA GLN A 49 -5.84 18.96 -16.79
C GLN A 49 -4.73 18.19 -16.07
N PRO A 50 -3.60 17.86 -16.74
CA PRO A 50 -2.57 16.96 -16.20
C PRO A 50 -1.66 17.59 -15.11
N TYR A 51 -2.15 18.61 -14.40
CA TYR A 51 -1.41 19.39 -13.40
C TYR A 51 -2.18 19.46 -12.07
N HIS A 52 -1.48 19.80 -10.99
CA HIS A 52 -2.05 20.06 -9.66
C HIS A 52 -2.96 18.96 -9.09
N TYR A 53 -2.79 17.72 -9.55
CA TYR A 53 -3.68 16.62 -9.20
C TYR A 53 -3.35 15.94 -7.88
N ARG A 54 -2.12 16.10 -7.35
CA ARG A 54 -1.69 15.38 -6.14
C ARG A 54 -2.31 15.99 -4.89
N ASN A 55 -3.29 15.26 -4.35
CA ASN A 55 -3.98 15.57 -3.10
C ASN A 55 -3.18 15.17 -1.84
N LYS A 56 -1.98 14.61 -2.01
CA LYS A 56 -1.05 14.22 -0.93
C LYS A 56 0.36 14.71 -1.26
N VAL A 57 0.97 15.41 -0.31
CA VAL A 57 2.34 15.93 -0.42
C VAL A 57 3.15 15.45 0.77
N ILE A 58 4.39 15.05 0.53
CA ILE A 58 5.38 14.82 1.59
C ILE A 58 6.52 15.79 1.33
N SER A 59 6.83 16.63 2.31
CA SER A 59 7.93 17.57 2.26
C SER A 59 8.89 17.31 3.40
N THR A 60 10.18 17.20 3.12
CA THR A 60 11.25 17.05 4.12
C THR A 60 11.72 18.42 4.57
N PHE A 61 11.84 18.62 5.89
CA PHE A 61 12.42 19.84 6.44
C PHE A 61 13.95 19.81 6.32
N ALA A 62 14.54 20.96 6.06
CA ALA A 62 15.98 21.11 5.96
C ALA A 62 16.43 22.50 6.44
N THR A 63 17.73 22.65 6.66
CA THR A 63 18.32 23.95 6.94
C THR A 63 18.51 24.70 5.62
N GLY A 64 17.86 25.85 5.49
CA GLY A 64 17.98 26.74 4.36
C GLY A 64 19.06 27.80 4.54
N TRP A 65 19.11 28.75 3.61
CA TRP A 65 20.05 29.86 3.65
C TRP A 65 19.86 30.73 4.91
N GLY A 66 20.97 31.16 5.52
CA GLY A 66 20.95 31.94 6.75
C GLY A 66 20.49 31.16 8.00
N GLY A 67 20.49 29.82 7.96
CA GLY A 67 20.11 28.96 9.09
C GLY A 67 18.60 28.86 9.34
N LYS A 68 17.77 29.46 8.46
CA LYS A 68 16.30 29.37 8.57
C LYS A 68 15.82 27.99 8.14
N LEU A 69 14.72 27.54 8.73
CA LEU A 69 14.09 26.28 8.35
C LEU A 69 13.41 26.42 6.98
N THR A 70 13.73 25.50 6.07
CA THR A 70 13.09 25.35 4.77
C THR A 70 12.49 23.94 4.63
N SER A 71 11.80 23.68 3.53
CA SER A 71 11.31 22.35 3.23
C SER A 71 11.26 22.11 1.73
N GLY A 72 11.25 20.83 1.34
CA GLY A 72 11.09 20.47 -0.05
C GLY A 72 11.11 18.97 -0.30
N ILE A 73 11.65 18.58 -1.45
CA ILE A 73 11.74 17.18 -1.88
C ILE A 73 13.20 16.78 -2.02
N TYR A 74 13.49 15.49 -1.98
CA TYR A 74 14.84 15.01 -2.29
C TYR A 74 15.16 15.16 -3.80
N ALA A 75 16.36 15.60 -4.12
CA ALA A 75 16.88 15.55 -5.48
C ALA A 75 17.05 14.08 -5.91
N ALA A 76 16.92 13.82 -7.21
CA ALA A 76 16.99 12.46 -7.75
C ALA A 76 18.26 11.73 -7.26
N ASN A 77 18.08 10.50 -6.77
CA ASN A 77 19.15 9.62 -6.28
C ASN A 77 20.02 10.24 -5.17
N SER A 78 19.44 11.06 -4.28
CA SER A 78 20.16 11.68 -3.16
C SER A 78 19.25 11.95 -1.96
N HIS A 79 19.82 12.28 -0.79
CA HIS A 79 19.08 12.87 0.34
C HIS A 79 19.23 14.41 0.39
N LYS A 80 19.69 15.04 -0.70
CA LYS A 80 19.77 16.50 -0.78
C LYS A 80 18.37 17.09 -0.94
N VAL A 81 17.93 17.89 0.02
CA VAL A 81 16.63 18.56 -0.04
C VAL A 81 16.69 19.77 -0.98
N LEU A 82 15.84 19.76 -2.01
CA LEU A 82 15.58 20.87 -2.91
C LEU A 82 14.43 21.70 -2.35
N PRO A 83 14.63 22.98 -1.99
CA PRO A 83 13.54 23.83 -1.52
C PRO A 83 12.41 23.93 -2.55
N VAL A 84 11.16 23.72 -2.10
CA VAL A 84 9.96 23.77 -2.94
C VAL A 84 9.00 24.83 -2.42
N GLU A 85 8.74 25.83 -3.26
CA GLU A 85 7.70 26.84 -3.04
C GLU A 85 6.37 26.46 -3.70
N SER A 86 6.46 25.89 -4.90
CA SER A 86 5.34 25.38 -5.69
C SER A 86 5.78 24.18 -6.55
N CYS A 87 4.85 23.29 -6.87
CA CYS A 87 5.10 22.15 -7.74
C CYS A 87 3.95 21.94 -8.74
N LEU A 88 4.28 21.74 -10.02
CA LEU A 88 3.29 21.57 -11.09
C LEU A 88 2.34 20.37 -10.90
N LEU A 89 2.70 19.39 -10.08
CA LEU A 89 1.84 18.24 -9.79
C LEU A 89 1.09 18.36 -8.48
N GLN A 90 1.51 19.24 -7.57
CA GLN A 90 0.92 19.36 -6.24
C GLN A 90 -0.28 20.29 -6.29
N ASP A 91 -1.32 19.93 -5.54
CA ASP A 91 -2.46 20.80 -5.34
C ASP A 91 -2.01 22.16 -4.75
N GLU A 92 -2.46 23.26 -5.34
CA GLU A 92 -2.03 24.61 -4.96
C GLU A 92 -2.43 24.99 -3.52
N VAL A 93 -3.51 24.41 -2.99
CA VAL A 93 -3.90 24.58 -1.58
C VAL A 93 -2.86 23.92 -0.68
N LEU A 94 -2.29 22.77 -1.08
CA LEU A 94 -1.23 22.11 -0.34
C LEU A 94 0.10 22.88 -0.43
N ASP A 95 0.42 23.49 -1.56
CA ASP A 95 1.58 24.39 -1.68
C ASP A 95 1.47 25.57 -0.70
N LYS A 96 0.31 26.23 -0.67
CA LYS A 96 0.00 27.31 0.29
C LYS A 96 0.02 26.83 1.74
N THR A 97 -0.49 25.63 2.01
CA THR A 97 -0.45 25.01 3.34
C THR A 97 0.99 24.77 3.79
N MET A 98 1.87 24.27 2.91
CA MET A 98 3.26 24.04 3.26
C MET A 98 4.00 25.35 3.55
N GLN A 99 3.68 26.44 2.84
CA GLN A 99 4.19 27.77 3.16
C GLN A 99 3.78 28.20 4.57
N ALA A 100 2.51 28.01 4.95
CA ALA A 100 2.03 28.30 6.30
C ALA A 100 2.71 27.44 7.37
N VAL A 101 2.90 26.14 7.11
CA VAL A 101 3.64 25.23 8.01
C VAL A 101 5.07 25.72 8.22
N ARG A 102 5.78 26.11 7.16
CA ARG A 102 7.15 26.64 7.27
C ARG A 102 7.19 27.93 8.09
N ALA A 103 6.26 28.85 7.88
CA ALA A 103 6.17 30.09 8.64
C ALA A 103 5.95 29.82 10.14
N ALA A 104 4.98 28.95 10.47
CA ALA A 104 4.70 28.55 11.84
C ALA A 104 5.86 27.81 12.52
N ALA A 105 6.54 26.90 11.80
CA ALA A 105 7.70 26.18 12.31
C ALA A 105 8.89 27.10 12.59
N ASN A 106 9.15 28.08 11.71
CA ASN A 106 10.17 29.10 11.92
C ASN A 106 9.83 30.00 13.13
N ALA A 107 8.57 30.42 13.28
CA ALA A 107 8.13 31.21 14.43
C ALA A 107 8.33 30.46 15.77
N CYS A 108 8.17 29.13 15.76
CA CYS A 108 8.42 28.27 16.91
C CYS A 108 9.90 27.86 17.07
N ARG A 109 10.80 28.33 16.19
CA ARG A 109 12.24 28.01 16.18
C ARG A 109 12.55 26.51 16.11
N TYR A 110 11.68 25.73 15.46
CA TYR A 110 11.92 24.30 15.27
C TYR A 110 13.16 24.05 14.40
N GLN A 111 13.92 23.03 14.77
CA GLN A 111 15.10 22.60 14.03
C GLN A 111 14.75 21.41 13.13
N PRO A 112 15.16 21.43 11.85
CA PRO A 112 15.05 20.27 10.99
C PRO A 112 15.86 19.11 11.56
N TYR A 113 15.39 17.89 11.34
CA TYR A 113 16.09 16.69 11.75
C TYR A 113 17.26 16.40 10.80
N ASP A 114 18.45 16.24 11.36
CA ASP A 114 19.68 15.86 10.67
C ASP A 114 19.83 14.33 10.82
N GLU A 115 19.65 13.59 9.71
CA GLU A 115 19.66 12.12 9.71
C GLU A 115 21.05 11.54 10.05
N ASP A 116 22.11 12.22 9.66
CA ASP A 116 23.49 11.79 9.88
C ASP A 116 23.87 11.94 11.36
N LYS A 117 23.50 13.07 11.97
CA LYS A 117 23.77 13.36 13.39
C LYS A 117 22.75 12.77 14.34
N GLY A 118 21.55 12.45 13.86
CA GLY A 118 20.42 12.03 14.68
C GLY A 118 19.91 13.12 15.62
N THR A 119 20.03 14.39 15.23
CA THR A 119 19.65 15.55 16.05
C THR A 119 18.59 16.41 15.36
N GLY A 120 17.94 17.31 16.10
CA GLY A 120 16.82 18.11 15.57
C GLY A 120 15.45 17.51 15.91
N LEU A 121 14.38 18.15 15.43
CA LEU A 121 13.02 17.83 15.84
C LEU A 121 12.11 17.44 14.67
N VAL A 122 11.95 18.32 13.68
CA VAL A 122 10.98 18.12 12.60
C VAL A 122 11.63 17.43 11.41
N ARG A 123 11.07 16.28 10.99
CA ARG A 123 11.60 15.46 9.90
C ARG A 123 10.93 15.79 8.59
N HIS A 124 9.62 15.59 8.57
CA HIS A 124 8.79 15.74 7.38
C HIS A 124 7.47 16.42 7.74
N CYS A 125 6.79 16.93 6.73
CA CYS A 125 5.40 17.31 6.79
C CYS A 125 4.66 16.54 5.71
N LEU A 126 3.68 15.74 6.11
CA LEU A 126 2.73 15.13 5.18
C LEU A 126 1.47 15.98 5.17
N LEU A 127 1.03 16.37 3.98
CA LEU A 127 -0.19 17.14 3.76
C LEU A 127 -1.16 16.30 2.97
N ARG A 128 -2.45 16.36 3.32
CA ARG A 128 -3.54 15.75 2.55
C ARG A 128 -4.67 16.75 2.33
N ARG A 129 -5.33 16.65 1.18
CA ARG A 129 -6.55 17.39 0.87
C ARG A 129 -7.64 16.41 0.46
N GLY A 130 -8.83 16.54 1.04
CA GLY A 130 -10.05 15.99 0.45
C GLY A 130 -10.45 16.92 -0.67
N VAL A 131 -10.28 16.49 -1.92
CA VAL A 131 -10.43 17.38 -3.09
C VAL A 131 -11.88 17.87 -3.21
N ALA A 132 -12.85 16.96 -3.04
CA ALA A 132 -14.27 17.29 -3.16
C ALA A 132 -14.78 18.12 -1.96
N THR A 133 -14.26 17.85 -0.76
CA THR A 133 -14.73 18.52 0.47
C THR A 133 -13.94 19.79 0.80
N GLY A 134 -12.75 19.97 0.21
CA GLY A 134 -11.81 21.03 0.54
C GLY A 134 -11.11 20.87 1.90
N GLN A 135 -11.32 19.79 2.64
CA GLN A 135 -10.70 19.60 3.96
C GLN A 135 -9.20 19.37 3.84
N VAL A 136 -8.41 19.99 4.71
CA VAL A 136 -6.94 19.93 4.70
C VAL A 136 -6.41 19.38 6.01
N MET A 137 -5.56 18.35 5.90
CA MET A 137 -4.83 17.75 7.00
C MET A 137 -3.35 18.10 6.93
N VAL A 138 -2.79 18.55 8.06
CA VAL A 138 -1.36 18.72 8.27
C VAL A 138 -0.87 17.65 9.23
N VAL A 139 0.11 16.85 8.80
CA VAL A 139 0.76 15.84 9.63
C VAL A 139 2.22 16.24 9.82
N LEU A 140 2.54 16.78 10.99
CA LEU A 140 3.91 17.15 11.35
C LEU A 140 4.65 15.93 11.89
N VAL A 141 5.64 15.45 11.16
CA VAL A 141 6.45 14.29 11.56
C VAL A 141 7.64 14.76 12.40
N THR A 142 7.71 14.31 13.65
CA THR A 142 8.78 14.66 14.59
C THR A 142 9.63 13.45 14.98
N ALA A 143 10.91 13.67 15.27
CA ALA A 143 11.81 12.64 15.76
C ALA A 143 11.52 12.23 17.22
N GLN A 144 10.80 13.07 17.96
CA GLN A 144 10.52 12.90 19.39
C GLN A 144 9.02 13.10 19.69
N PRO A 145 8.48 12.48 20.75
CA PRO A 145 7.07 12.63 21.13
C PRO A 145 6.72 14.04 21.62
N VAL A 146 7.65 14.71 22.29
CA VAL A 146 7.42 16.07 22.80
C VAL A 146 7.57 17.07 21.66
N LEU A 147 6.52 17.85 21.40
CA LEU A 147 6.52 18.99 20.49
C LEU A 147 6.46 20.30 21.32
N PRO A 148 7.60 20.95 21.58
CA PRO A 148 7.64 22.17 22.40
C PRO A 148 6.79 23.27 21.79
N GLY A 149 5.87 23.88 22.56
CA GLY A 149 5.02 24.93 22.03
C GLY A 149 3.99 24.47 20.99
N ALA A 150 3.58 23.19 20.99
CA ALA A 150 2.58 22.64 20.07
C ALA A 150 1.32 23.52 19.89
N LYS A 151 0.78 24.10 20.98
CA LYS A 151 -0.37 25.01 20.91
C LYS A 151 -0.05 26.30 20.14
N ASN A 152 1.16 26.86 20.33
CA ASN A 152 1.61 28.05 19.61
C ASN A 152 1.85 27.75 18.13
N PHE A 153 2.42 26.57 17.82
CA PHE A 153 2.58 26.12 16.45
C PHE A 153 1.23 25.99 15.74
N VAL A 154 0.25 25.32 16.34
CA VAL A 154 -1.10 25.19 15.76
C VAL A 154 -1.73 26.56 15.55
N LYS A 155 -1.69 27.45 16.56
CA LYS A 155 -2.24 28.80 16.44
C LYS A 155 -1.60 29.58 15.28
N ALA A 156 -0.27 29.55 15.17
CA ALA A 156 0.46 30.22 14.10
C ALA A 156 0.14 29.61 12.72
N LEU A 157 0.09 28.28 12.62
CA LEU A 157 -0.25 27.56 11.40
C LEU A 157 -1.64 27.95 10.89
N LEU A 158 -2.65 27.94 11.76
CA LEU A 158 -4.02 28.28 11.38
C LEU A 158 -4.11 29.74 10.92
N ALA A 159 -3.42 30.67 11.59
CA ALA A 159 -3.38 32.08 11.19
C ALA A 159 -2.69 32.27 9.83
N GLU A 160 -1.52 31.67 9.62
CA GLU A 160 -0.77 31.73 8.36
C GLU A 160 -1.53 31.08 7.20
N ALA A 161 -2.23 29.96 7.46
CA ALA A 161 -3.05 29.29 6.45
C ALA A 161 -4.24 30.16 6.05
N ALA A 162 -4.95 30.76 7.03
CA ALA A 162 -6.07 31.65 6.78
C ALA A 162 -5.67 32.88 5.96
N GLN A 163 -4.52 33.49 6.26
CA GLN A 163 -3.96 34.60 5.47
C GLN A 163 -3.67 34.22 4.00
N ARG A 164 -3.46 32.92 3.74
CA ARG A 164 -3.22 32.36 2.39
C ARG A 164 -4.49 31.83 1.74
N GLY A 165 -5.66 32.05 2.35
CA GLY A 165 -6.95 31.57 1.86
C GLY A 165 -7.14 30.06 2.01
N VAL A 166 -6.46 29.43 2.97
CA VAL A 166 -6.57 27.99 3.23
C VAL A 166 -7.20 27.74 4.60
N THR A 167 -8.18 26.84 4.65
CA THR A 167 -8.78 26.36 5.90
C THR A 167 -8.22 24.99 6.26
N VAL A 168 -7.28 24.94 7.21
CA VAL A 168 -6.79 23.67 7.78
C VAL A 168 -7.81 23.16 8.79
N THR A 169 -8.28 21.93 8.60
CA THR A 169 -9.31 21.33 9.45
C THR A 169 -8.74 20.35 10.47
N THR A 170 -7.58 19.75 10.18
CA THR A 170 -6.95 18.75 11.02
C THR A 170 -5.43 18.95 11.09
N VAL A 171 -4.86 18.91 12.30
CA VAL A 171 -3.41 18.90 12.54
C VAL A 171 -3.07 17.72 13.43
N VAL A 172 -2.16 16.85 12.97
CA VAL A 172 -1.69 15.67 13.68
C VAL A 172 -0.17 15.75 13.81
N GLN A 173 0.34 15.38 14.97
CA GLN A 173 1.75 15.04 15.14
C GLN A 173 1.90 13.54 14.92
N ASN A 174 2.83 13.14 14.05
CA ASN A 174 3.26 11.76 13.92
C ASN A 174 4.71 11.65 14.43
N VAL A 175 5.03 10.61 15.20
CA VAL A 175 6.35 10.47 15.83
C VAL A 175 7.12 9.35 15.17
N ASN A 176 8.27 9.70 14.57
CA ASN A 176 9.18 8.74 13.93
C ASN A 176 10.62 8.92 14.46
N SER A 177 10.93 8.17 15.52
CA SER A 177 12.25 8.13 16.16
C SER A 177 13.24 7.18 15.47
N ARG A 178 12.81 6.45 14.44
CA ARG A 178 13.62 5.40 13.80
C ARG A 178 14.60 5.98 12.77
N LYS A 179 15.71 5.28 12.56
CA LYS A 179 16.61 5.50 11.42
C LYS A 179 16.12 4.67 10.23
N THR A 180 15.20 5.24 9.46
CA THR A 180 14.52 4.56 8.36
C THR A 180 14.11 5.56 7.28
N SER A 181 13.93 5.07 6.05
CA SER A 181 13.35 5.84 4.94
C SER A 181 11.83 5.93 5.00
N VAL A 182 11.17 5.15 5.87
CA VAL A 182 9.73 5.26 6.11
C VAL A 182 9.43 6.62 6.76
N VAL A 183 8.55 7.40 6.13
CA VAL A 183 8.23 8.77 6.55
C VAL A 183 7.46 8.80 7.87
N LEU A 184 6.37 8.04 7.96
CA LEU A 184 5.51 8.01 9.14
C LEU A 184 6.00 6.95 10.15
N GLY A 185 6.00 7.31 11.43
CA GLY A 185 6.11 6.35 12.52
C GLY A 185 4.74 5.85 12.97
N GLU A 186 4.74 5.14 14.09
CA GLU A 186 3.55 4.41 14.55
C GLU A 186 2.67 5.21 15.50
N ALA A 187 3.25 6.16 16.24
CA ALA A 187 2.54 6.96 17.21
C ALA A 187 2.02 8.28 16.61
N GLU A 188 0.76 8.59 16.93
CA GLU A 188 0.07 9.80 16.46
C GLU A 188 -0.58 10.53 17.62
N LYS A 189 -0.58 11.86 17.55
CA LYS A 189 -1.28 12.74 18.50
C LYS A 189 -2.02 13.83 17.73
N VAL A 190 -3.34 13.85 17.88
CA VAL A 190 -4.17 14.93 17.32
C VAL A 190 -3.87 16.22 18.07
N LEU A 191 -3.45 17.25 17.34
CA LEU A 191 -3.17 18.58 17.87
C LEU A 191 -4.35 19.54 17.64
N TYR A 192 -5.12 19.31 16.57
CA TYR A 192 -6.29 20.09 16.19
C TYR A 192 -7.21 19.27 15.27
N GLY A 193 -8.52 19.46 15.39
CA GLY A 193 -9.51 18.76 14.55
C GLY A 193 -9.80 17.32 14.98
N LYS A 194 -10.22 16.50 14.03
CA LYS A 194 -10.74 15.14 14.30
C LYS A 194 -9.70 14.02 14.19
N GLY A 195 -8.48 14.34 13.74
CA GLY A 195 -7.43 13.35 13.45
C GLY A 195 -7.51 12.72 12.06
N PHE A 196 -8.61 12.94 11.33
CA PHE A 196 -8.79 12.56 9.94
C PHE A 196 -9.42 13.71 9.14
N ILE A 197 -9.48 13.58 7.82
CA ILE A 197 -10.28 14.42 6.93
C ILE A 197 -11.26 13.58 6.14
N LEU A 198 -12.29 14.20 5.56
CA LEU A 198 -13.23 13.53 4.67
C LEU A 198 -12.92 13.90 3.22
N ASP A 199 -13.10 12.96 2.28
CA ASP A 199 -13.19 13.24 0.85
C ASP A 199 -14.35 12.44 0.24
N THR A 200 -14.92 12.90 -0.87
CA THR A 200 -15.99 12.17 -1.57
C THR A 200 -15.48 11.69 -2.91
N LEU A 201 -15.51 10.39 -3.15
CA LEU A 201 -14.98 9.74 -4.35
C LEU A 201 -15.99 8.70 -4.84
N CYS A 202 -16.33 8.73 -6.13
CA CYS A 202 -17.30 7.81 -6.73
C CYS A 202 -18.64 7.76 -5.96
N GLY A 203 -19.11 8.93 -5.48
CA GLY A 203 -20.36 9.05 -4.74
C GLY A 203 -20.33 8.56 -3.29
N LYS A 204 -19.17 8.12 -2.77
CA LYS A 204 -19.00 7.71 -1.37
C LYS A 204 -18.05 8.65 -0.63
N THR A 205 -18.31 8.91 0.64
CA THR A 205 -17.45 9.75 1.50
C THR A 205 -16.53 8.89 2.37
N TYR A 206 -15.23 9.14 2.30
CA TYR A 206 -14.20 8.37 3.00
C TYR A 206 -13.51 9.22 4.06
N ALA A 207 -13.36 8.66 5.26
CA ALA A 207 -12.44 9.17 6.28
C ALA A 207 -11.01 8.77 5.93
N ILE A 208 -10.13 9.77 5.91
CA ILE A 208 -8.72 9.65 5.53
C ILE A 208 -7.87 10.03 6.74
N SER A 209 -7.36 9.01 7.42
CA SER A 209 -6.40 9.09 8.51
C SER A 209 -4.98 9.41 8.00
N PRO A 210 -3.99 9.79 8.85
CA PRO A 210 -2.64 10.13 8.40
C PRO A 210 -1.92 9.00 7.66
N ARG A 211 -2.04 7.77 8.19
CA ARG A 211 -1.37 6.56 7.69
C ARG A 211 -2.14 5.77 6.64
N SER A 212 -3.43 6.06 6.43
CA SER A 212 -4.25 5.29 5.49
C SER A 212 -3.77 5.47 4.05
N PHE A 213 -3.82 4.41 3.25
CA PHE A 213 -3.63 4.56 1.81
C PHE A 213 -4.89 5.16 1.19
N TYR A 214 -4.70 6.16 0.33
CA TYR A 214 -5.76 6.80 -0.46
C TYR A 214 -5.12 7.30 -1.74
N GLN A 215 -5.82 7.15 -2.86
CA GLN A 215 -5.30 7.48 -4.16
C GLN A 215 -5.02 8.98 -4.28
N ILE A 216 -3.88 9.31 -4.90
CA ILE A 216 -3.38 10.68 -4.86
C ILE A 216 -3.92 11.60 -5.95
N ASN A 217 -4.55 11.04 -6.99
CA ASN A 217 -5.12 11.77 -8.11
C ASN A 217 -6.63 11.53 -8.14
N HIS A 218 -7.39 12.42 -7.53
CA HIS A 218 -8.83 12.26 -7.33
C HIS A 218 -9.58 12.04 -8.66
N ALA A 219 -9.35 12.90 -9.66
CA ALA A 219 -10.04 12.84 -10.95
C ALA A 219 -9.79 11.53 -11.70
N GLN A 220 -8.53 11.06 -11.74
CA GLN A 220 -8.21 9.79 -12.40
C GLN A 220 -8.61 8.57 -11.57
N THR A 221 -8.74 8.71 -10.24
CA THR A 221 -9.27 7.63 -9.40
C THR A 221 -10.73 7.35 -9.73
N GLU A 222 -11.56 8.39 -9.95
CA GLU A 222 -12.95 8.18 -10.36
C GLU A 222 -13.06 7.44 -11.69
N VAL A 223 -12.19 7.76 -12.64
CA VAL A 223 -12.08 7.03 -13.91
C VAL A 223 -11.65 5.58 -13.68
N LEU A 224 -10.60 5.36 -12.90
CA LEU A 224 -10.04 4.04 -12.62
C LEU A 224 -11.06 3.12 -11.95
N TYR A 225 -11.71 3.60 -10.90
CA TYR A 225 -12.69 2.83 -10.14
C TYR A 225 -14.00 2.66 -10.91
N GLY A 226 -14.43 3.68 -11.66
CA GLY A 226 -15.56 3.55 -12.58
C GLY A 226 -15.35 2.43 -13.59
N LEU A 227 -14.17 2.39 -14.24
CA LEU A 227 -13.80 1.32 -15.16
C LEU A 227 -13.74 -0.06 -14.47
N ALA A 228 -13.22 -0.12 -13.24
CA ALA A 228 -13.16 -1.37 -12.49
C ALA A 228 -14.57 -1.91 -12.19
N VAL A 229 -15.48 -1.05 -11.71
CA VAL A 229 -16.88 -1.42 -11.40
C VAL A 229 -17.66 -1.77 -12.68
N GLU A 230 -17.44 -1.04 -13.77
CA GLU A 230 -18.03 -1.36 -15.09
C GLU A 230 -17.55 -2.74 -15.57
N ALA A 231 -16.24 -3.00 -15.51
CA ALA A 231 -15.65 -4.28 -15.87
C ALA A 231 -16.21 -5.44 -15.02
N ALA A 232 -16.54 -5.18 -13.76
CA ALA A 232 -17.14 -6.18 -12.89
C ALA A 232 -18.54 -6.62 -13.35
N LYS A 233 -19.25 -5.87 -14.22
CA LYS A 233 -20.56 -6.22 -14.80
C LYS A 233 -21.59 -6.61 -13.71
N LEU A 234 -21.65 -5.86 -12.62
CA LEU A 234 -22.50 -6.18 -11.48
C LEU A 234 -23.99 -5.91 -11.77
N THR A 235 -24.87 -6.76 -11.27
CA THR A 235 -26.32 -6.74 -11.52
C THR A 235 -27.17 -6.64 -10.25
N GLY A 236 -26.52 -6.51 -9.08
CA GLY A 236 -27.14 -6.53 -7.76
C GLY A 236 -27.27 -7.93 -7.16
N LYS A 237 -26.79 -8.98 -7.85
CA LYS A 237 -26.95 -10.39 -7.42
C LYS A 237 -25.63 -11.01 -6.94
N GLU A 238 -24.52 -10.42 -7.33
CA GLU A 238 -23.18 -10.94 -7.14
C GLU A 238 -22.68 -10.77 -5.70
N VAL A 239 -21.97 -11.79 -5.21
CA VAL A 239 -21.07 -11.66 -4.07
C VAL A 239 -19.69 -11.21 -4.58
N VAL A 240 -19.25 -10.04 -4.12
CA VAL A 240 -17.98 -9.43 -4.48
C VAL A 240 -16.97 -9.64 -3.36
N LEU A 241 -15.78 -10.12 -3.69
CA LEU A 241 -14.62 -10.09 -2.81
C LEU A 241 -13.67 -8.97 -3.26
N ASP A 242 -13.36 -8.05 -2.37
CA ASP A 242 -12.37 -6.99 -2.56
C ASP A 242 -11.10 -7.37 -1.81
N ALA A 243 -10.10 -7.89 -2.53
CA ALA A 243 -8.82 -8.30 -1.96
C ALA A 243 -7.84 -7.12 -1.97
N TYR A 244 -7.08 -6.96 -0.88
CA TYR A 244 -6.24 -5.78 -0.65
C TYR A 244 -7.08 -4.50 -0.52
N CYS A 245 -8.24 -4.61 0.14
CA CYS A 245 -9.26 -3.56 0.07
C CYS A 245 -8.85 -2.23 0.70
N GLY A 246 -7.76 -2.17 1.48
CA GLY A 246 -7.35 -0.97 2.21
C GLY A 246 -8.50 -0.42 3.05
N ILE A 247 -8.84 0.86 2.86
CA ILE A 247 -9.96 1.52 3.55
C ILE A 247 -11.33 1.28 2.88
N GLY A 248 -11.42 0.30 1.97
CA GLY A 248 -12.62 -0.16 1.30
C GLY A 248 -13.05 0.68 0.09
N THR A 249 -12.15 1.42 -0.56
CA THR A 249 -12.54 2.36 -1.64
C THR A 249 -13.20 1.68 -2.83
N ILE A 250 -12.64 0.57 -3.34
CA ILE A 250 -13.21 -0.15 -4.49
C ILE A 250 -14.49 -0.87 -4.07
N GLY A 251 -14.43 -1.68 -3.01
CA GLY A 251 -15.57 -2.44 -2.52
C GLY A 251 -16.78 -1.58 -2.14
N LEU A 252 -16.58 -0.44 -1.48
CA LEU A 252 -17.68 0.47 -1.13
C LEU A 252 -18.27 1.18 -2.34
N THR A 253 -17.45 1.47 -3.36
CA THR A 253 -17.94 1.98 -4.65
C THR A 253 -18.79 0.93 -5.38
N ALA A 254 -18.38 -0.34 -5.34
CA ALA A 254 -19.13 -1.44 -5.94
C ALA A 254 -20.40 -1.85 -5.16
N ALA A 255 -20.51 -1.46 -3.89
CA ALA A 255 -21.53 -1.96 -2.96
C ALA A 255 -22.97 -1.63 -3.40
N ASP A 256 -23.20 -0.52 -4.10
CA ASP A 256 -24.53 -0.13 -4.58
C ASP A 256 -25.04 -1.05 -5.70
N HIS A 257 -24.14 -1.80 -6.34
CA HIS A 257 -24.44 -2.69 -7.47
C HIS A 257 -24.25 -4.17 -7.13
N ALA A 258 -23.90 -4.51 -5.89
CA ALA A 258 -23.62 -5.89 -5.47
C ALA A 258 -24.66 -6.38 -4.45
N LYS A 259 -24.88 -7.70 -4.40
CA LYS A 259 -25.66 -8.29 -3.31
C LYS A 259 -24.93 -8.15 -1.99
N GLN A 260 -23.63 -8.43 -2.00
CA GLN A 260 -22.75 -8.35 -0.84
C GLN A 260 -21.32 -8.05 -1.28
N VAL A 261 -20.62 -7.28 -0.46
CA VAL A 261 -19.18 -7.01 -0.58
C VAL A 261 -18.47 -7.57 0.64
N VAL A 262 -17.38 -8.30 0.40
CA VAL A 262 -16.46 -8.77 1.43
C VAL A 262 -15.09 -8.17 1.13
N GLY A 263 -14.57 -7.33 2.01
CA GLY A 263 -13.22 -6.78 1.90
C GLY A 263 -12.24 -7.54 2.80
N VAL A 264 -11.05 -7.83 2.28
CA VAL A 264 -9.97 -8.46 3.03
C VAL A 264 -8.70 -7.62 2.91
N GLU A 265 -8.14 -7.25 4.05
CA GLU A 265 -6.94 -6.41 4.16
C GLU A 265 -6.08 -6.87 5.33
N LEU A 266 -4.76 -6.86 5.18
CA LEU A 266 -3.83 -7.31 6.21
C LEU A 266 -3.71 -6.26 7.34
N ASN A 267 -3.75 -4.98 6.98
CA ASN A 267 -3.63 -3.87 7.89
C ASN A 267 -4.92 -3.63 8.70
N ARG A 268 -4.84 -3.88 10.02
CA ARG A 268 -5.96 -3.71 10.95
C ARG A 268 -6.50 -2.27 11.01
N ASP A 269 -5.63 -1.27 10.93
CA ASP A 269 -6.04 0.14 10.96
C ASP A 269 -6.87 0.48 9.71
N ALA A 270 -6.44 -0.02 8.54
CA ALA A 270 -7.17 0.16 7.29
C ALA A 270 -8.55 -0.53 7.31
N VAL A 271 -8.66 -1.72 7.92
CA VAL A 271 -9.94 -2.40 8.13
C VAL A 271 -10.87 -1.62 9.05
N GLN A 272 -10.35 -1.02 10.12
CA GLN A 272 -11.14 -0.16 11.00
C GLN A 272 -11.65 1.07 10.27
N ASP A 273 -10.80 1.72 9.46
CA ASP A 273 -11.19 2.82 8.58
C ASP A 273 -12.27 2.35 7.58
N ALA A 274 -12.15 1.17 6.98
CA ALA A 274 -13.13 0.61 6.04
C ALA A 274 -14.50 0.37 6.68
N ILE A 275 -14.53 -0.18 7.91
CA ILE A 275 -15.76 -0.35 8.69
C ILE A 275 -16.39 1.01 9.02
N GLY A 276 -15.57 1.99 9.41
CA GLY A 276 -15.99 3.36 9.63
C GLY A 276 -16.62 3.99 8.38
N ASN A 277 -15.98 3.80 7.23
CA ASN A 277 -16.44 4.28 5.93
C ASN A 277 -17.75 3.62 5.51
N ALA A 278 -17.92 2.31 5.67
CA ALA A 278 -19.19 1.64 5.41
C ALA A 278 -20.33 2.23 6.23
N ARG A 279 -20.11 2.41 7.54
CA ARG A 279 -21.10 3.01 8.44
C ARG A 279 -21.42 4.45 8.04
N HIS A 280 -20.40 5.23 7.72
CA HIS A 280 -20.55 6.63 7.32
C HIS A 280 -21.39 6.77 6.04
N ASN A 281 -21.23 5.85 5.09
CA ASN A 281 -21.98 5.81 3.84
C ASN A 281 -23.31 5.05 3.93
N GLY A 282 -23.69 4.55 5.11
CA GLY A 282 -24.90 3.74 5.29
C GLY A 282 -24.89 2.41 4.52
N VAL A 283 -23.71 1.91 4.13
CA VAL A 283 -23.55 0.66 3.37
C VAL A 283 -23.70 -0.52 4.32
N LYS A 284 -24.80 -1.27 4.19
CA LYS A 284 -25.15 -2.40 5.08
C LYS A 284 -24.74 -3.77 4.54
N ASN A 285 -24.45 -3.86 3.24
CA ASN A 285 -24.10 -5.10 2.55
C ASN A 285 -22.58 -5.30 2.40
N ALA A 286 -21.75 -4.53 3.10
CA ALA A 286 -20.29 -4.66 3.10
C ALA A 286 -19.77 -5.18 4.45
N ARG A 287 -18.82 -6.13 4.42
CA ARG A 287 -18.11 -6.65 5.60
C ARG A 287 -16.61 -6.64 5.34
N PHE A 288 -15.81 -6.30 6.35
CA PHE A 288 -14.35 -6.21 6.23
C PHE A 288 -13.65 -7.10 7.25
N PHE A 289 -12.58 -7.76 6.82
CA PHE A 289 -11.81 -8.70 7.62
C PHE A 289 -10.32 -8.35 7.61
N ALA A 290 -9.73 -8.31 8.80
CA ALA A 290 -8.29 -8.16 8.97
C ALA A 290 -7.59 -9.52 8.84
N ALA A 291 -7.16 -9.86 7.63
CA ALA A 291 -6.56 -11.15 7.32
C ALA A 291 -5.63 -11.06 6.11
N ASP A 292 -4.75 -12.04 5.98
CA ASP A 292 -4.07 -12.28 4.71
C ASP A 292 -5.07 -12.78 3.67
N ALA A 293 -5.12 -12.11 2.52
CA ALA A 293 -6.12 -12.40 1.48
C ALA A 293 -5.94 -13.80 0.87
N THR A 294 -4.71 -14.32 0.79
CA THR A 294 -4.43 -15.68 0.30
C THR A 294 -5.05 -16.72 1.24
N PHE A 295 -4.74 -16.60 2.53
CA PHE A 295 -5.29 -17.49 3.56
C PHE A 295 -6.81 -17.42 3.60
N TRP A 296 -7.36 -16.20 3.63
CA TRP A 296 -8.80 -15.99 3.71
C TRP A 296 -9.55 -16.62 2.54
N ILE A 297 -9.08 -16.42 1.30
CA ILE A 297 -9.68 -17.00 0.10
C ILE A 297 -9.61 -18.53 0.15
N ARG A 298 -8.48 -19.08 0.58
CA ARG A 298 -8.29 -20.54 0.66
C ARG A 298 -9.26 -21.18 1.66
N GLU A 299 -9.38 -20.61 2.87
CA GLU A 299 -10.29 -21.13 3.90
C GLU A 299 -11.75 -20.95 3.48
N ALA A 300 -12.12 -19.80 2.92
CA ALA A 300 -13.46 -19.57 2.40
C ALA A 300 -13.82 -20.58 1.29
N ALA A 301 -12.91 -20.81 0.33
CA ALA A 301 -13.11 -21.81 -0.71
C ALA A 301 -13.20 -23.24 -0.16
N ALA A 302 -12.41 -23.58 0.88
CA ALA A 302 -12.48 -24.88 1.55
C ALA A 302 -13.80 -25.09 2.32
N ALA A 303 -14.36 -24.02 2.89
CA ALA A 303 -15.66 -24.00 3.53
C ALA A 303 -16.84 -24.02 2.54
N GLY A 304 -16.58 -24.00 1.23
CA GLY A 304 -17.60 -24.00 0.18
C GLY A 304 -18.20 -22.63 -0.13
N GLU A 305 -17.65 -21.55 0.46
CA GLU A 305 -18.02 -20.17 0.13
C GLU A 305 -17.55 -19.80 -1.28
N LYS A 306 -18.31 -18.94 -1.95
CA LYS A 306 -18.03 -18.52 -3.33
C LYS A 306 -18.19 -17.02 -3.50
N ALA A 307 -17.24 -16.41 -4.20
CA ALA A 307 -17.38 -15.08 -4.78
C ALA A 307 -17.72 -15.19 -6.27
N ASP A 308 -18.64 -14.36 -6.75
CA ASP A 308 -18.94 -14.26 -8.19
C ASP A 308 -17.88 -13.42 -8.91
N VAL A 309 -17.37 -12.40 -8.22
CA VAL A 309 -16.39 -11.43 -8.72
C VAL A 309 -15.32 -11.19 -7.65
N ILE A 310 -14.06 -11.15 -8.06
CA ILE A 310 -12.95 -10.70 -7.21
C ILE A 310 -12.36 -9.42 -7.79
N PHE A 311 -12.33 -8.35 -6.99
CA PHE A 311 -11.45 -7.20 -7.22
C PHE A 311 -10.09 -7.49 -6.58
N MET A 312 -9.02 -7.15 -7.28
CA MET A 312 -7.67 -7.18 -6.73
C MET A 312 -6.87 -5.96 -7.17
N ASP A 313 -6.32 -5.23 -6.20
CA ASP A 313 -5.43 -4.08 -6.39
C ASP A 313 -4.12 -4.32 -5.59
N PRO A 314 -3.26 -5.24 -6.05
CA PRO A 314 -2.06 -5.63 -5.30
C PRO A 314 -1.01 -4.52 -5.29
N PRO A 315 0.00 -4.60 -4.39
CA PRO A 315 1.13 -3.69 -4.38
C PRO A 315 1.95 -3.76 -5.69
N ARG A 316 2.92 -2.85 -5.85
CA ARG A 316 3.75 -2.75 -7.10
C ARG A 316 4.45 -4.04 -7.51
N GLU A 317 4.70 -4.93 -6.55
CA GLU A 317 5.32 -6.25 -6.75
C GLU A 317 4.37 -7.26 -7.42
N GLY A 318 3.10 -6.89 -7.60
CA GLY A 318 2.03 -7.74 -8.10
C GLY A 318 1.54 -8.72 -7.03
N SER A 319 0.82 -9.75 -7.46
CA SER A 319 0.34 -10.81 -6.60
C SER A 319 1.32 -11.97 -6.50
N THR A 320 1.32 -12.64 -5.36
CA THR A 320 2.07 -13.89 -5.15
C THR A 320 1.43 -15.05 -5.93
N PRO A 321 2.20 -16.04 -6.41
CA PRO A 321 1.64 -17.25 -7.02
C PRO A 321 0.57 -17.95 -6.17
N GLU A 322 0.75 -17.98 -4.85
CA GLU A 322 -0.15 -18.60 -3.88
C GLU A 322 -1.52 -17.90 -3.84
N PHE A 323 -1.51 -16.57 -3.87
CA PHE A 323 -2.73 -15.76 -3.99
C PHE A 323 -3.46 -16.07 -5.30
N LEU A 324 -2.76 -16.07 -6.44
CA LEU A 324 -3.36 -16.35 -7.75
C LEU A 324 -3.95 -17.76 -7.81
N ALA A 325 -3.27 -18.75 -7.21
CA ALA A 325 -3.78 -20.11 -7.09
C ALA A 325 -5.04 -20.17 -6.23
N SER A 326 -5.09 -19.40 -5.14
CA SER A 326 -6.27 -19.32 -4.26
C SER A 326 -7.46 -18.68 -4.97
N VAL A 327 -7.24 -17.61 -5.74
CA VAL A 327 -8.24 -16.99 -6.63
C VAL A 327 -8.77 -18.02 -7.63
N ALA A 328 -7.88 -18.77 -8.29
CA ALA A 328 -8.29 -19.79 -9.25
C ALA A 328 -9.08 -20.93 -8.61
N ARG A 329 -8.73 -21.33 -7.37
CA ARG A 329 -9.44 -22.35 -6.60
C ARG A 329 -10.85 -21.91 -6.19
N MET A 330 -11.01 -20.67 -5.72
CA MET A 330 -12.34 -20.09 -5.46
C MET A 330 -13.17 -19.99 -6.75
N ALA A 331 -12.47 -19.85 -7.88
CA ALA A 331 -13.01 -19.94 -9.23
C ALA A 331 -14.17 -18.96 -9.53
N PRO A 332 -14.04 -17.66 -9.19
CA PRO A 332 -15.03 -16.65 -9.55
C PRO A 332 -15.27 -16.62 -11.06
N LYS A 333 -16.45 -16.12 -11.46
CA LYS A 333 -16.77 -15.96 -12.88
C LYS A 333 -15.90 -14.87 -13.52
N ARG A 334 -15.58 -13.84 -12.73
CA ARG A 334 -14.84 -12.65 -13.16
C ARG A 334 -13.80 -12.26 -12.13
N VAL A 335 -12.64 -11.80 -12.59
CA VAL A 335 -11.63 -11.14 -11.78
C VAL A 335 -11.36 -9.78 -12.41
N VAL A 336 -11.46 -8.72 -11.62
CA VAL A 336 -11.07 -7.37 -12.02
C VAL A 336 -9.74 -7.04 -11.35
N TYR A 337 -8.68 -6.98 -12.15
CA TYR A 337 -7.34 -6.67 -11.69
C TYR A 337 -7.04 -5.20 -11.99
N VAL A 338 -6.82 -4.39 -10.95
CA VAL A 338 -6.26 -3.04 -11.03
C VAL A 338 -4.76 -3.12 -10.75
N SER A 339 -3.90 -2.68 -11.68
CA SER A 339 -2.45 -2.81 -11.53
C SER A 339 -1.70 -1.52 -11.84
N CYS A 340 -0.82 -1.13 -10.92
CA CYS A 340 0.07 0.02 -11.05
C CYS A 340 1.39 -0.27 -11.79
N ASN A 341 1.60 -1.52 -12.23
CA ASN A 341 2.84 -1.95 -12.87
C ASN A 341 2.57 -2.98 -13.98
N PRO A 342 2.71 -2.58 -15.26
CA PRO A 342 2.41 -3.49 -16.37
C PRO A 342 3.36 -4.68 -16.49
N VAL A 343 4.55 -4.63 -15.87
CA VAL A 343 5.52 -5.73 -15.90
C VAL A 343 5.06 -6.88 -14.98
N THR A 344 4.72 -6.56 -13.72
CA THR A 344 4.21 -7.57 -12.79
C THR A 344 2.80 -8.03 -13.17
N LEU A 345 1.99 -7.14 -13.75
CA LEU A 345 0.74 -7.53 -14.40
C LEU A 345 0.95 -8.61 -15.47
N ALA A 346 1.88 -8.42 -16.41
CA ALA A 346 2.16 -9.41 -17.45
C ALA A 346 2.61 -10.78 -16.88
N ARG A 347 3.41 -10.77 -15.79
CA ARG A 347 3.79 -11.98 -15.06
C ARG A 347 2.56 -12.68 -14.47
N ASP A 348 1.70 -11.94 -13.78
CA ASP A 348 0.53 -12.50 -13.10
C ASP A 348 -0.51 -13.03 -14.11
N LEU A 349 -0.70 -12.33 -15.23
CA LEU A 349 -1.54 -12.79 -16.35
C LEU A 349 -1.05 -14.12 -16.94
N ALA A 350 0.27 -14.33 -17.04
CA ALA A 350 0.82 -15.61 -17.50
C ALA A 350 0.35 -16.77 -16.59
N THR A 351 0.35 -16.55 -15.28
CA THR A 351 -0.08 -17.51 -14.28
C THR A 351 -1.60 -17.71 -14.34
N LEU A 352 -2.39 -16.64 -14.32
CA LEU A 352 -3.85 -16.70 -14.40
C LEU A 352 -4.33 -17.37 -15.70
N THR A 353 -3.63 -17.16 -16.81
CA THR A 353 -3.92 -17.83 -18.09
C THR A 353 -3.74 -19.34 -17.98
N LYS A 354 -2.64 -19.80 -17.37
CA LYS A 354 -2.41 -21.23 -17.09
C LYS A 354 -3.44 -21.82 -16.13
N LEU A 355 -4.01 -20.99 -15.25
CA LEU A 355 -5.07 -21.36 -14.30
C LEU A 355 -6.49 -21.26 -14.90
N GLY A 356 -6.62 -21.03 -16.21
CA GLY A 356 -7.90 -21.08 -16.92
C GLY A 356 -8.66 -19.74 -16.99
N TYR A 357 -8.02 -18.62 -16.70
CA TYR A 357 -8.60 -17.29 -16.94
C TYR A 357 -8.16 -16.73 -18.29
N LYS A 358 -9.02 -15.93 -18.90
CA LYS A 358 -8.73 -15.20 -20.12
C LYS A 358 -8.95 -13.71 -19.87
N ALA A 359 -8.02 -12.88 -20.29
CA ALA A 359 -8.22 -11.44 -20.29
C ALA A 359 -9.21 -11.06 -21.41
N GLU A 360 -10.29 -10.35 -21.07
CA GLU A 360 -11.25 -9.80 -22.03
C GLU A 360 -10.73 -8.50 -22.64
N GLY A 361 -9.95 -7.72 -21.89
CA GLY A 361 -9.35 -6.47 -22.36
C GLY A 361 -8.58 -5.74 -21.28
N PHE A 362 -7.78 -4.77 -21.71
CA PHE A 362 -6.93 -3.93 -20.88
C PHE A 362 -7.28 -2.46 -21.12
N THR A 363 -7.57 -1.70 -20.06
CA THR A 363 -7.77 -0.26 -20.15
C THR A 363 -6.73 0.45 -19.30
N PRO A 364 -5.67 1.02 -19.91
CA PRO A 364 -4.71 1.85 -19.21
C PRO A 364 -5.35 3.17 -18.77
N VAL A 365 -4.92 3.68 -17.61
CA VAL A 365 -5.33 4.96 -17.04
C VAL A 365 -4.08 5.75 -16.66
N ASP A 366 -4.00 6.99 -17.12
CA ASP A 366 -2.90 7.89 -16.76
C ASP A 366 -3.14 8.51 -15.38
N MET A 367 -2.99 7.68 -14.35
CA MET A 367 -3.14 8.09 -12.96
C MET A 367 -2.08 9.11 -12.51
N PHE A 368 -0.92 9.11 -13.18
CA PHE A 368 0.22 9.96 -12.82
C PHE A 368 0.81 10.67 -14.07
N PRO A 369 0.12 11.70 -14.58
CA PRO A 369 0.64 12.53 -15.67
C PRO A 369 2.05 13.05 -15.38
N HIS A 370 2.85 13.20 -16.43
CA HIS A 370 4.27 13.61 -16.40
C HIS A 370 5.26 12.61 -15.75
N THR A 371 4.78 11.44 -15.31
CA THR A 371 5.60 10.34 -14.80
C THR A 371 5.52 9.12 -15.72
N GLU A 372 6.35 8.11 -15.51
CA GLU A 372 6.32 6.85 -16.27
C GLU A 372 5.29 5.84 -15.74
N HIS A 373 4.60 6.15 -14.63
CA HIS A 373 3.65 5.25 -13.99
C HIS A 373 2.33 5.18 -14.77
N ILE A 374 1.74 3.99 -14.79
CA ILE A 374 0.53 3.66 -15.55
C ILE A 374 -0.28 2.72 -14.66
N GLU A 375 -1.54 3.06 -14.43
CA GLU A 375 -2.52 2.13 -13.87
C GLU A 375 -3.20 1.39 -15.01
N THR A 376 -3.60 0.14 -14.81
CA THR A 376 -4.32 -0.65 -15.82
C THR A 376 -5.43 -1.45 -15.17
N VAL A 377 -6.65 -1.31 -15.69
CA VAL A 377 -7.79 -2.16 -15.33
C VAL A 377 -7.88 -3.31 -16.32
N VAL A 378 -8.00 -4.52 -15.78
CA VAL A 378 -8.13 -5.75 -16.56
C VAL A 378 -9.37 -6.50 -16.11
N LEU A 379 -10.22 -6.85 -17.09
CA LEU A 379 -11.26 -7.84 -16.87
C LEU A 379 -10.73 -9.21 -17.28
N LEU A 380 -10.77 -10.16 -16.35
CA LEU A 380 -10.51 -11.56 -16.61
C LEU A 380 -11.82 -12.34 -16.42
N SER A 381 -12.13 -13.20 -17.38
CA SER A 381 -13.23 -14.15 -17.29
C SER A 381 -12.69 -15.56 -17.14
N LYS A 382 -13.41 -16.41 -16.42
CA LYS A 382 -13.13 -17.85 -16.44
C LYS A 382 -13.35 -18.39 -17.86
N GLY A 383 -12.31 -18.92 -18.49
CA GLY A 383 -12.38 -19.47 -19.84
C GLY A 383 -12.93 -20.89 -19.88
N GLU A 384 -13.21 -21.40 -21.08
CA GLU A 384 -13.37 -22.84 -21.31
C GLU A 384 -11.99 -23.51 -21.25
N VAL A 385 -11.81 -24.44 -20.32
CA VAL A 385 -10.56 -25.18 -20.19
C VAL A 385 -10.58 -26.33 -21.20
N ASP A 386 -9.71 -26.29 -22.20
CA ASP A 386 -9.38 -27.46 -23.00
C ASP A 386 -8.69 -28.46 -22.07
N SER A 387 -9.45 -29.46 -21.60
CA SER A 387 -9.00 -30.46 -20.62
C SER A 387 -7.78 -31.26 -21.09
N LYS A 388 -7.40 -31.16 -22.37
CA LYS A 388 -6.20 -31.78 -22.95
C LYS A 388 -4.94 -30.92 -22.84
N LYS A 389 -5.04 -29.62 -22.52
CA LYS A 389 -3.89 -28.67 -22.48
C LYS A 389 -3.44 -28.25 -21.08
N ILE A 390 -4.07 -28.77 -20.03
CA ILE A 390 -3.69 -28.46 -18.65
C ILE A 390 -3.46 -29.76 -17.88
N ARG A 391 -2.28 -30.36 -18.05
CA ARG A 391 -1.57 -30.91 -16.91
C ARG A 391 -0.65 -29.81 -16.42
N VAL A 392 -1.16 -28.98 -15.52
CA VAL A 392 -0.26 -28.29 -14.60
C VAL A 392 -0.14 -29.26 -13.43
N GLU A 393 0.81 -30.18 -13.54
CA GLU A 393 1.35 -30.87 -12.37
C GLU A 393 2.13 -29.81 -11.60
N PHE A 394 1.45 -29.09 -10.71
CA PHE A 394 2.13 -28.62 -9.52
C PHE A 394 2.37 -29.88 -8.69
N SER A 395 3.59 -30.39 -8.73
CA SER A 395 4.11 -31.23 -7.65
C SER A 395 3.94 -30.41 -6.37
N LEU A 396 2.91 -30.75 -5.59
CA LEU A 396 2.82 -30.37 -4.19
C LEU A 396 3.91 -31.07 -3.36
N GLU A 397 4.68 -31.99 -3.96
CA GLU A 397 5.76 -32.74 -3.31
C GLU A 397 7.01 -31.88 -3.11
N ASP A 398 7.18 -30.80 -3.89
CA ASP A 398 8.27 -29.82 -3.73
C ASP A 398 7.85 -28.53 -3.01
N MET A 399 6.56 -28.38 -2.67
CA MET A 399 6.13 -27.37 -1.71
C MET A 399 6.30 -27.95 -0.30
N ASP A 400 7.30 -27.45 0.42
CA ASP A 400 7.52 -27.82 1.82
C ASP A 400 6.37 -27.30 2.69
N MET A 401 5.32 -28.09 2.79
CA MET A 401 4.12 -27.83 3.60
C MET A 401 4.39 -27.95 5.11
N SER A 402 5.63 -28.22 5.52
CA SER A 402 5.97 -28.41 6.93
C SER A 402 6.21 -27.13 7.73
N GLU A 403 6.16 -25.98 7.07
CA GLU A 403 6.05 -24.69 7.75
C GLU A 403 4.60 -24.36 8.15
N PHE A 404 3.61 -25.19 7.80
CA PHE A 404 2.19 -24.83 7.84
C PHE A 404 1.26 -25.82 8.55
N GLN A 405 1.77 -26.59 9.52
CA GLN A 405 0.93 -27.28 10.49
C GLN A 405 1.19 -26.73 11.90
N ASP A 406 0.11 -26.27 12.53
CA ASP A 406 -0.04 -25.79 13.91
C ASP A 406 1.23 -25.21 14.56
N GLY A 407 1.42 -23.92 14.36
CA GLY A 407 2.43 -23.12 15.07
C GLY A 407 3.04 -22.00 14.25
N ALA A 408 3.92 -21.23 14.88
CA ALA A 408 4.64 -20.15 14.20
C ALA A 408 5.68 -20.70 13.19
N PRO A 409 5.84 -20.06 12.01
CA PRO A 409 6.88 -20.41 11.05
C PRO A 409 8.28 -20.21 11.64
N TYR A 410 9.28 -20.88 11.05
CA TYR A 410 10.67 -20.84 11.51
C TYR A 410 11.24 -19.42 11.56
N THR A 411 10.80 -18.54 10.66
CA THR A 411 11.14 -17.12 10.64
C THR A 411 10.63 -16.39 11.88
N GLN A 412 9.35 -16.55 12.24
CA GLN A 412 8.78 -15.96 13.44
C GLN A 412 9.43 -16.46 14.73
N ILE A 413 9.77 -17.75 14.80
CA ILE A 413 10.50 -18.31 15.95
C ILE A 413 11.89 -17.69 16.06
N LYS A 414 12.61 -17.53 14.93
CA LYS A 414 13.93 -16.88 14.92
C LYS A 414 13.86 -15.43 15.34
N ASP A 415 12.89 -14.69 14.82
CA ASP A 415 12.73 -13.27 15.10
C ASP A 415 12.37 -13.06 16.57
N TYR A 416 11.45 -13.87 17.12
CA TYR A 416 11.13 -13.84 18.55
C TYR A 416 12.36 -14.14 19.42
N VAL A 417 13.10 -15.21 19.11
CA VAL A 417 14.29 -15.59 19.89
C VAL A 417 15.36 -14.50 19.82
N LEU A 418 15.58 -13.92 18.64
CA LEU A 418 16.54 -12.83 18.46
C LEU A 418 16.13 -11.57 19.25
N GLU A 419 14.84 -11.21 19.22
CA GLU A 419 14.32 -10.02 19.89
C GLU A 419 14.33 -10.15 21.42
N HIS A 420 13.99 -11.33 21.95
CA HIS A 420 13.77 -11.52 23.39
C HIS A 420 14.99 -12.06 24.13
N SER A 421 15.92 -12.72 23.44
CA SER A 421 17.12 -13.30 24.04
C SER A 421 18.44 -12.79 23.44
N GLY A 422 18.39 -12.08 22.30
CA GLY A 422 19.58 -11.65 21.55
C GLY A 422 20.29 -12.80 20.81
N LEU A 423 19.81 -14.04 20.94
CA LEU A 423 20.45 -15.22 20.38
C LEU A 423 20.02 -15.49 18.93
N LYS A 424 20.98 -15.85 18.07
CA LYS A 424 20.70 -16.38 16.74
C LYS A 424 20.57 -17.90 16.77
N VAL A 425 19.46 -18.41 16.26
CA VAL A 425 19.13 -19.84 16.17
C VAL A 425 18.95 -20.29 14.73
N SER A 426 19.36 -21.53 14.42
CA SER A 426 19.27 -22.13 13.09
C SER A 426 17.99 -22.97 12.95
N ASN A 427 17.57 -23.26 11.70
CA ASN A 427 16.46 -24.20 11.45
C ASN A 427 16.75 -25.59 12.03
N LEU A 428 18.03 -26.01 12.05
CA LEU A 428 18.45 -27.26 12.66
C LEU A 428 18.09 -27.32 14.15
N TYR A 429 18.42 -26.28 14.90
CA TYR A 429 18.13 -26.23 16.34
C TYR A 429 16.63 -26.18 16.62
N ILE A 430 15.88 -25.35 15.88
CA ILE A 430 14.42 -25.29 16.02
C ILE A 430 13.79 -26.66 15.74
N SER A 431 14.25 -27.36 14.70
CA SER A 431 13.76 -28.71 14.35
C SER A 431 14.09 -29.76 15.42
N GLN A 432 15.30 -29.72 15.99
CA GLN A 432 15.68 -30.60 17.10
C GLN A 432 14.76 -30.40 18.31
N ILE A 433 14.42 -29.16 18.64
CA ILE A 433 13.54 -28.86 19.78
C ILE A 433 12.07 -29.20 19.47
N LYS A 434 11.58 -28.97 18.24
CA LYS A 434 10.24 -29.44 17.82
C LYS A 434 10.08 -30.95 18.06
N ARG A 435 11.07 -31.75 17.62
CA ARG A 435 11.10 -33.22 17.87
C ARG A 435 11.10 -33.55 19.37
N LYS A 436 11.90 -32.84 20.18
CA LYS A 436 11.90 -33.02 21.65
C LYS A 436 10.57 -32.68 22.32
N CYS A 437 9.72 -31.87 21.69
CA CYS A 437 8.43 -31.45 22.22
C CYS A 437 7.24 -32.21 21.59
N GLY A 438 7.48 -33.20 20.73
CA GLY A 438 6.43 -33.95 20.05
C GLY A 438 5.72 -33.18 18.92
N ILE A 439 6.29 -32.08 18.43
CA ILE A 439 5.76 -31.31 17.29
C ILE A 439 6.28 -31.93 15.99
N GLU A 440 5.39 -32.17 15.02
CA GLU A 440 5.77 -32.69 13.70
C GLU A 440 6.72 -31.73 12.98
N VAL A 441 7.70 -32.31 12.28
CA VAL A 441 8.69 -31.56 11.49
C VAL A 441 8.73 -32.16 10.09
N GLY A 442 8.75 -31.31 9.06
CA GLY A 442 8.75 -31.74 7.67
C GLY A 442 9.87 -32.66 7.26
N LYS A 443 9.61 -33.38 6.17
CA LYS A 443 10.50 -34.42 5.64
C LYS A 443 11.86 -33.91 5.13
N ASN A 444 12.11 -32.60 5.01
CA ASN A 444 13.32 -32.09 4.36
C ASN A 444 14.26 -31.20 5.19
N TYR A 445 14.02 -30.98 6.49
CA TYR A 445 14.97 -30.22 7.32
C TYR A 445 15.99 -31.12 8.03
N ASN A 446 17.22 -31.07 7.52
CA ASN A 446 18.43 -31.64 8.11
C ASN A 446 18.38 -33.15 8.35
N LEU A 447 18.07 -33.93 7.32
CA LEU A 447 18.53 -35.32 7.29
C LEU A 447 20.01 -35.34 6.83
N PRO A 448 20.88 -36.12 7.50
CA PRO A 448 22.24 -36.37 7.04
C PRO A 448 22.26 -36.76 5.57
N LYS A 449 23.16 -36.18 4.76
CA LYS A 449 23.39 -36.62 3.37
C LYS A 449 24.16 -37.96 3.31
N SER A 450 24.65 -38.46 4.44
CA SER A 450 25.30 -39.77 4.62
C SER A 450 25.04 -40.31 6.03
N GLU A 451 25.03 -41.63 6.21
CA GLU A 451 24.75 -42.29 7.51
C GLU A 451 25.74 -41.91 8.64
N ASP A 452 26.94 -41.43 8.30
CA ASP A 452 28.02 -41.13 9.26
C ASP A 452 28.18 -39.63 9.65
N SER A 453 27.28 -38.73 9.23
CA SER A 453 27.43 -37.31 9.59
C SER A 453 26.96 -36.99 11.02
N ARG A 454 27.88 -36.55 11.89
CA ARG A 454 27.55 -36.04 13.24
C ARG A 454 26.91 -34.66 13.15
N GLN A 455 25.62 -34.55 13.51
CA GLN A 455 24.94 -33.25 13.58
C GLN A 455 25.23 -32.53 14.90
N PRO A 456 25.49 -31.21 14.88
CA PRO A 456 25.68 -30.43 16.09
C PRO A 456 24.38 -30.35 16.91
N GLN A 457 24.47 -30.60 18.21
CA GLN A 457 23.36 -30.50 19.15
C GLN A 457 23.08 -29.03 19.51
N CYS A 458 21.80 -28.70 19.74
CA CYS A 458 21.40 -27.37 20.21
C CYS A 458 21.99 -27.08 21.61
N PRO A 459 22.74 -25.98 21.79
CA PRO A 459 23.22 -25.56 23.11
C PRO A 459 22.06 -25.30 24.09
N PRO A 460 22.22 -25.57 25.40
CA PRO A 460 21.14 -25.44 26.39
C PRO A 460 20.47 -24.06 26.45
N GLU A 461 21.26 -22.99 26.30
CA GLU A 461 20.78 -21.61 26.28
C GLU A 461 19.84 -21.32 25.09
N LYS A 462 20.15 -21.89 23.91
CA LYS A 462 19.33 -21.76 22.70
C LYS A 462 18.10 -22.64 22.78
N GLU A 463 18.21 -23.83 23.37
CA GLU A 463 17.05 -24.70 23.63
C GLU A 463 16.03 -24.00 24.52
N LYS A 464 16.47 -23.35 25.61
CA LYS A 464 15.58 -22.61 26.50
C LYS A 464 14.84 -21.49 25.76
N ALA A 465 15.56 -20.68 24.99
CA ALA A 465 14.97 -19.57 24.23
C ALA A 465 13.96 -20.05 23.17
N ILE A 466 14.26 -21.16 22.48
CA ILE A 466 13.34 -21.76 21.49
C ILE A 466 12.06 -22.28 22.17
N ARG A 467 12.16 -22.91 23.35
CA ARG A 467 10.98 -23.39 24.11
C ARG A 467 10.12 -22.24 24.61
N GLU A 468 10.70 -21.11 25.00
CA GLU A 468 9.94 -19.91 25.36
C GLU A 468 9.18 -19.35 24.16
N ALA A 469 9.81 -19.33 22.97
CA ALA A 469 9.12 -18.99 21.73
C ALA A 469 7.94 -19.94 21.45
N PHE A 470 8.12 -21.25 21.63
CA PHE A 470 7.03 -22.22 21.41
C PHE A 470 5.84 -21.97 22.35
N LYS A 471 6.09 -21.66 23.63
CA LYS A 471 5.01 -21.30 24.57
C LYS A 471 4.29 -20.02 24.15
N TYR A 472 5.04 -18.99 23.73
CA TYR A 472 4.47 -17.73 23.27
C TYR A 472 3.55 -17.93 22.06
N PHE A 473 3.93 -18.80 21.13
CA PHE A 473 3.15 -19.13 19.95
C PHE A 473 2.12 -20.26 20.17
N GLY A 474 1.93 -20.73 21.41
CA GLY A 474 0.95 -21.76 21.75
C GLY A 474 1.26 -23.15 21.14
N MET A 475 2.53 -23.42 20.85
CA MET A 475 2.98 -24.67 20.22
C MET A 475 3.25 -25.80 21.24
N ILE A 476 3.46 -25.46 22.52
CA ILE A 476 3.68 -26.39 23.65
C ILE A 476 3.06 -25.89 24.94
#